data_AF-A0A3D9H3H8-F1
#
_entry.id   AF-A0A3D9H3H8-F1
#
_cell.length_a   1.000
_cell.length_b   1.000
_cell.length_c   1.000
_cell.angle_alpha   90.00
_cell.angle_beta   90.00
_cell.angle_gamma   90.00
#
_symmetry.space_group_name_H-M   'P 1'
#
loop_
_entity.id
_entity.type
_entity.pdbx_description
1 polymer ?
#
loop_
_entity_poly.entity_id
_entity_poly.type
_entity_poly.pdbx_seq_one_letter_code
_entity_poly.pdbx_strand_id
1 'polypeptide(L)'
;MEIPKFKLQTVNPIEKSKVEKYFNPLIELNGNRNSELYLAKDGFLFKFINTEIENSLIVEIHCAIKPLEISAGYNLYGLNRFLVFCQENQTEILNIQSGIEVQASEGALMSDFYTFFNSNKFRKAKHYLLNPKDRKE
;
A
#
# COMPACT_ATOMS: atom_id res chain seq x y z
N MET A 1 0.29 -18.89 -7.80
CA MET A 1 -0.68 -18.28 -6.87
C MET A 1 -0.70 -16.78 -7.13
N GLU A 2 -1.86 -16.19 -7.43
CA GLU A 2 -1.97 -14.76 -7.72
C GLU A 2 -1.83 -13.94 -6.43
N ILE A 3 -0.87 -13.02 -6.41
CA ILE A 3 -0.66 -12.08 -5.30
C ILE A 3 -1.71 -10.98 -5.47
N PRO A 4 -2.61 -10.76 -4.50
CA PRO A 4 -3.61 -9.71 -4.63
C PRO A 4 -2.94 -8.35 -4.66
N LYS A 5 -3.46 -7.50 -5.54
CA LYS A 5 -3.02 -6.13 -5.71
C LYS A 5 -4.17 -5.22 -5.30
N PHE A 6 -3.92 -4.35 -4.33
CA PHE A 6 -4.86 -3.33 -3.89
C PHE A 6 -4.40 -1.97 -4.37
N LYS A 7 -5.36 -1.09 -4.63
CA LYS A 7 -5.10 0.30 -5.00
C LYS A 7 -5.89 1.16 -4.04
N LEU A 8 -5.17 1.90 -3.21
CA LEU A 8 -5.75 2.79 -2.21
C LEU A 8 -5.37 4.21 -2.55
N GLN A 9 -6.29 5.15 -2.36
CA GLN A 9 -6.09 6.55 -2.71
C GLN A 9 -6.55 7.47 -1.58
N THR A 10 -5.93 8.63 -1.43
CA THR A 10 -6.51 9.71 -0.61
C THR A 10 -7.84 10.17 -1.21
N VAL A 11 -8.86 10.38 -0.38
CA VAL A 11 -10.16 10.91 -0.83
C VAL A 11 -10.04 12.37 -1.25
N ASN A 12 -9.30 13.17 -0.47
CA ASN A 12 -9.08 14.59 -0.74
C ASN A 12 -7.67 14.85 -1.28
N PRO A 13 -7.49 15.84 -2.17
CA PRO A 13 -6.17 16.31 -2.57
C PRO A 13 -5.39 16.87 -1.37
N ILE A 14 -4.09 16.57 -1.32
CA ILE A 14 -3.16 17.08 -0.30
C ILE A 14 -2.10 17.95 -0.98
N GLU A 15 -1.67 18.98 -0.27
CA GLU A 15 -0.61 19.87 -0.70
C GLU A 15 0.66 19.09 -1.11
N LYS A 16 1.15 19.38 -2.32
CA LYS A 16 2.30 18.71 -2.94
C LYS A 16 3.54 18.71 -2.04
N SER A 17 3.79 19.83 -1.37
CA SER A 17 4.90 19.99 -0.44
C SER A 17 4.86 18.96 0.71
N LYS A 18 3.66 18.66 1.24
CA LYS A 18 3.46 17.68 2.31
C LYS A 18 3.66 16.26 1.82
N VAL A 19 3.10 15.93 0.65
CA VAL A 19 3.26 14.62 0.00
C VAL A 19 4.74 14.33 -0.22
N GLU A 20 5.45 15.24 -0.87
CA GLU A 20 6.88 15.10 -1.18
C GLU A 20 7.72 14.99 0.09
N LYS A 21 7.48 15.86 1.08
CA LYS A 21 8.20 15.80 2.36
C LYS A 21 8.04 14.46 3.08
N TYR A 22 6.85 13.87 3.02
CA TYR A 22 6.56 12.61 3.73
C TYR A 22 7.11 11.37 2.99
N PHE A 23 6.92 11.29 1.68
CA PHE A 23 7.22 10.08 0.90
C PHE A 23 8.60 10.07 0.25
N ASN A 24 9.23 11.21 -0.04
CA ASN A 24 10.58 11.24 -0.65
C ASN A 24 11.62 10.41 0.13
N PRO A 25 11.65 10.38 1.47
CA PRO A 25 12.59 9.53 2.22
C PRO A 25 12.37 8.01 2.05
N LEU A 26 11.17 7.60 1.62
CA LEU A 26 10.73 6.20 1.49
C LEU A 26 10.95 5.63 0.08
N ILE A 27 11.16 6.51 -0.90
CA ILE A 27 11.31 6.15 -2.31
C ILE A 27 12.74 5.71 -2.59
N GLU A 28 12.91 4.54 -3.23
CA GLU A 28 14.16 4.19 -3.89
C GLU A 28 14.20 4.97 -5.20
N LEU A 29 15.15 5.92 -5.29
CA LEU A 29 15.37 6.74 -6.48
C LEU A 29 15.73 5.83 -7.68
N ASN A 30 14.72 5.36 -8.41
CA ASN A 30 14.90 4.98 -9.81
C ASN A 30 15.15 6.27 -10.59
N GLY A 31 16.23 6.28 -11.38
CA GLY A 31 16.90 7.46 -11.95
C GLY A 31 16.10 8.39 -12.89
N ASN A 32 14.76 8.35 -12.91
CA ASN A 32 13.93 9.29 -13.65
C ASN A 32 13.21 10.25 -12.68
N ARG A 33 13.80 11.42 -12.46
CA ARG A 33 13.23 12.54 -11.66
C ARG A 33 11.93 13.14 -12.23
N ASN A 34 11.40 12.57 -13.32
CA ASN A 34 10.21 13.05 -14.04
C ASN A 34 9.00 12.11 -13.95
N SER A 35 9.06 11.00 -13.20
CA SER A 35 7.92 10.07 -13.12
C SER A 35 6.94 10.43 -12.02
N GLU A 36 5.65 10.45 -12.32
CA GLU A 36 4.54 10.50 -11.34
C GLU A 36 4.36 9.18 -10.56
N LEU A 37 5.20 8.18 -10.86
CA LEU A 37 5.22 6.86 -10.25
C LEU A 37 6.55 6.65 -9.54
N TYR A 38 6.50 6.18 -8.31
CA TYR A 38 7.65 6.01 -7.42
C TYR A 38 7.62 4.64 -6.78
N LEU A 39 8.80 4.01 -6.65
CA LEU A 39 8.96 2.71 -5.99
C LEU A 39 9.48 2.92 -4.57
N ALA A 40 8.79 2.36 -3.59
CA ALA A 40 9.22 2.34 -2.19
C ALA A 40 10.26 1.25 -1.93
N LYS A 41 11.09 1.43 -0.90
CA LYS A 41 12.12 0.47 -0.44
C LYS A 41 11.62 -0.94 -0.19
N ASP A 42 10.33 -1.12 0.11
CA ASP A 42 9.71 -2.40 0.41
C ASP A 42 8.82 -2.93 -0.74
N GLY A 43 9.00 -2.37 -1.94
CA GLY A 43 8.38 -2.85 -3.18
C GLY A 43 6.95 -2.37 -3.45
N PHE A 44 6.45 -1.40 -2.67
CA PHE A 44 5.18 -0.72 -2.93
C PHE A 44 5.37 0.36 -3.99
N LEU A 45 4.33 0.63 -4.79
CA LEU A 45 4.36 1.74 -5.75
C LEU A 45 3.48 2.88 -5.23
N PHE A 46 4.01 4.09 -5.26
CA PHE A 46 3.24 5.32 -5.07
C PHE A 46 3.03 5.99 -6.42
N LYS A 47 1.82 6.50 -6.64
CA LYS A 47 1.47 7.32 -7.79
C LYS A 47 0.96 8.66 -7.29
N PHE A 48 1.54 9.74 -7.78
CA PHE A 48 1.13 11.10 -7.45
C PHE A 48 0.35 11.67 -8.64
N ILE A 49 -0.92 11.98 -8.43
CA ILE A 49 -1.85 12.44 -9.47
C ILE A 49 -2.08 13.93 -9.27
N ASN A 50 -1.69 14.75 -10.24
CA ASN A 50 -1.98 16.18 -10.25
C ASN A 50 -3.49 16.44 -10.27
N THR A 51 -3.95 17.47 -9.55
CA THR A 51 -5.36 17.88 -9.55
C THR A 51 -5.53 19.24 -10.22
N GLU A 52 -6.79 19.65 -10.42
CA GLU A 52 -7.12 20.99 -10.91
C GLU A 52 -6.80 22.09 -9.88
N ILE A 53 -6.64 21.72 -8.60
CA ILE A 53 -6.25 22.64 -7.54
C ILE A 53 -4.73 22.79 -7.57
N GLU A 54 -4.28 24.03 -7.77
CA GLU A 54 -2.86 24.35 -7.83
C GLU A 54 -2.12 23.85 -6.57
N ASN A 55 -0.93 23.29 -6.78
CA ASN A 55 -0.07 22.75 -5.72
C ASN A 55 -0.68 21.63 -4.87
N SER A 56 -1.70 20.94 -5.37
CA SER A 56 -2.33 19.81 -4.68
C SER A 56 -2.26 18.52 -5.51
N LEU A 57 -2.11 17.39 -4.81
CA LEU A 57 -1.95 16.07 -5.39
C LEU A 57 -2.86 15.06 -4.70
N ILE A 58 -3.30 14.09 -5.47
CA ILE A 58 -3.87 12.85 -4.95
C ILE A 58 -2.75 11.81 -4.88
N VAL A 59 -2.69 11.06 -3.77
CA VAL A 59 -1.72 9.98 -3.59
C VAL A 59 -2.43 8.65 -3.71
N GLU A 60 -2.02 7.84 -4.68
CA GLU A 60 -2.45 6.45 -4.85
C GLU A 60 -1.29 5.52 -4.47
N ILE A 61 -1.55 4.51 -3.65
CA ILE A 61 -0.60 3.44 -3.33
C ILE A 61 -1.08 2.12 -3.96
N HIS A 62 -0.20 1.48 -4.73
CA HIS A 62 -0.42 0.14 -5.25
C HIS A 62 0.30 -0.87 -4.35
N CYS A 63 -0.49 -1.71 -3.70
CA CYS A 63 -0.07 -2.63 -2.67
C CYS A 63 -0.13 -4.06 -3.19
N ALA A 64 1.02 -4.72 -3.32
CA ALA A 64 1.07 -6.18 -3.44
C ALA A 64 1.61 -6.75 -2.12
N ILE A 65 0.74 -7.41 -1.35
CA ILE A 65 1.13 -8.00 -0.07
C ILE A 65 1.87 -9.31 -0.36
N LYS A 66 3.16 -9.31 -0.10
CA LYS A 66 4.08 -10.41 -0.31
C LYS A 66 4.71 -10.83 1.01
N PRO A 67 4.86 -12.14 1.24
CA PRO A 67 5.67 -12.66 2.32
C PRO A 67 7.14 -12.29 2.08
N LEU A 68 7.86 -11.96 3.16
CA LEU A 68 9.30 -11.68 3.09
C LEU A 68 10.10 -12.99 3.14
N GLU A 69 11.17 -13.10 2.36
CA GLU A 69 11.95 -14.35 2.24
C GLU A 69 12.68 -14.76 3.53
N ILE A 70 12.95 -13.80 4.44
CA ILE A 70 13.84 -13.98 5.60
C ILE A 70 13.11 -13.78 6.93
N SER A 71 11.84 -13.35 6.93
CA SER A 71 11.04 -13.16 8.14
C SER A 71 9.62 -13.71 7.97
N ALA A 72 9.00 -14.18 9.05
CA ALA A 72 7.61 -14.64 9.07
C ALA A 72 6.57 -13.51 8.87
N GLY A 73 6.98 -12.39 8.27
CA GLY A 73 6.21 -11.18 8.06
C GLY A 73 5.89 -10.90 6.59
N TYR A 74 5.29 -9.74 6.36
CA TYR A 74 4.88 -9.25 5.05
C TYR A 74 5.51 -7.89 4.78
N ASN A 75 5.65 -7.50 3.52
CA ASN A 75 5.93 -6.12 3.18
C ASN A 75 4.66 -5.30 3.48
N LEU A 76 4.62 -4.60 4.63
CA LEU A 76 3.51 -3.71 5.01
C LEU A 76 3.99 -2.29 5.32
N TYR A 77 5.29 -2.02 5.21
CA TYR A 77 5.86 -0.77 5.68
C TYR A 77 5.33 0.43 4.86
N GLY A 78 5.34 0.33 3.53
CA GLY A 78 4.80 1.34 2.62
C GLY A 78 3.31 1.57 2.83
N LEU A 79 2.55 0.50 3.04
CA LEU A 79 1.13 0.60 3.41
C LEU A 79 0.95 1.35 4.72
N ASN A 80 1.63 0.96 5.80
CA ASN A 80 1.51 1.60 7.10
C ASN A 80 1.88 3.09 7.04
N ARG A 81 2.93 3.44 6.30
CA ARG A 81 3.33 4.84 6.07
C ARG A 81 2.25 5.62 5.33
N PHE A 82 1.58 5.02 4.34
CA PHE A 82 0.44 5.65 3.68
C PHE A 82 -0.73 5.87 4.63
N LEU A 83 -1.05 4.91 5.50
CA LEU A 83 -2.14 5.07 6.48
C LEU A 83 -1.87 6.19 7.46
N VAL A 84 -0.66 6.23 8.03
CA VAL A 84 -0.24 7.29 8.95
C VAL A 84 -0.28 8.64 8.25
N PHE A 85 0.18 8.73 6.99
CA PHE A 85 0.08 9.95 6.21
C PHE A 85 -1.37 10.43 6.04
N CYS A 86 -2.30 9.52 5.73
CA CYS A 86 -3.71 9.87 5.59
C CYS A 86 -4.30 10.34 6.93
N GLN A 87 -3.95 9.71 8.05
CA GLN A 87 -4.36 10.13 9.40
C GLN A 87 -3.85 11.53 9.76
N GLU A 88 -2.55 11.79 9.55
CA GLU A 88 -1.94 13.09 9.85
C GLU A 88 -2.55 14.24 9.05
N ASN A 89 -3.01 13.95 7.83
CA ASN A 89 -3.66 14.93 6.96
C ASN A 89 -5.19 14.91 7.05
N GLN A 90 -5.76 14.14 7.99
CA GLN A 90 -7.21 14.04 8.22
C GLN A 90 -7.98 13.70 6.93
N THR A 91 -7.42 12.81 6.11
CA THR A 91 -8.07 12.31 4.89
C THR A 91 -8.41 10.83 5.03
N GLU A 92 -9.52 10.46 4.41
CA GLU A 92 -9.95 9.07 4.29
C GLU A 92 -9.25 8.37 3.13
N ILE A 93 -9.48 7.06 3.03
CA ILE A 93 -8.91 6.20 2.01
C ILE A 93 -10.04 5.69 1.12
N LEU A 94 -9.90 5.92 -0.18
CA LEU A 94 -10.73 5.32 -1.20
C LEU A 94 -10.09 4.00 -1.67
N ASN A 95 -10.82 2.90 -1.56
CA ASN A 95 -10.48 1.67 -2.25
C ASN A 95 -10.92 1.78 -3.72
N ILE A 96 -9.96 1.88 -4.64
CA ILE A 96 -10.23 2.13 -6.06
C ILE A 96 -11.01 0.97 -6.70
N GLN A 97 -10.85 -0.25 -6.21
CA GLN A 97 -11.56 -1.42 -6.75
C GLN A 97 -13.03 -1.45 -6.35
N SER A 98 -13.35 -1.08 -5.10
CA SER A 98 -14.72 -1.15 -4.58
C SER A 98 -15.47 0.19 -4.61
N GLY A 99 -14.75 1.30 -4.76
CA GLY A 99 -15.31 2.65 -4.64
C GLY A 99 -15.68 3.03 -3.20
N ILE A 100 -15.29 2.24 -2.21
CA ILE A 100 -15.63 2.47 -0.80
C ILE A 100 -14.61 3.40 -0.16
N GLU A 101 -15.11 4.39 0.56
CA GLU A 101 -14.33 5.30 1.39
C GLU A 101 -14.32 4.78 2.84
N VAL A 102 -13.13 4.71 3.43
CA VAL A 102 -12.93 4.24 4.80
C VAL A 102 -11.97 5.16 5.55
N GLN A 103 -12.14 5.24 6.86
CA GLN A 103 -11.19 5.95 7.71
C GLN A 103 -9.79 5.33 7.59
N ALA A 104 -8.77 6.20 7.52
CA ALA A 104 -7.38 5.76 7.55
C ALA A 104 -7.06 5.17 8.92
N SER A 105 -7.18 3.85 9.06
CA SER A 105 -6.72 3.13 10.24
C SER A 105 -6.36 1.70 9.87
N GLU A 106 -5.39 1.12 10.60
CA GLU A 106 -5.06 -0.30 10.44
C GLU A 106 -6.30 -1.18 10.67
N GLY A 107 -7.15 -0.83 11.66
CA GLY A 107 -8.37 -1.59 11.99
C GLY A 107 -9.45 -1.56 10.90
N ALA A 108 -9.71 -0.40 10.28
CA ALA A 108 -10.72 -0.25 9.24
C ALA A 108 -10.32 -0.94 7.93
N LEU A 109 -9.03 -0.93 7.60
CA LEU A 109 -8.50 -1.70 6.47
C LEU A 109 -8.42 -3.19 6.79
N MET A 110 -8.11 -3.53 8.05
CA MET A 110 -8.03 -4.91 8.49
C MET A 110 -9.35 -5.67 8.33
N SER A 111 -10.55 -5.07 8.38
CA SER A 111 -11.80 -5.83 8.15
C SER A 111 -11.94 -6.29 6.69
N ASP A 112 -11.55 -5.45 5.73
CA ASP A 112 -11.53 -5.81 4.31
C ASP A 112 -10.34 -6.73 3.97
N PHE A 113 -9.19 -6.50 4.61
CA PHE A 113 -8.04 -7.40 4.52
C PHE A 113 -8.25 -8.72 5.30
N TYR A 114 -9.11 -8.79 6.33
CA TYR A 114 -9.28 -9.96 7.21
C TYR A 114 -9.80 -11.15 6.41
N THR A 115 -10.71 -10.88 5.47
CA THR A 115 -11.25 -11.89 4.55
C THR A 115 -10.12 -12.51 3.70
N PHE A 116 -9.11 -11.71 3.34
CA PHE A 116 -7.92 -12.18 2.64
C PHE A 116 -6.98 -12.96 3.57
N PHE A 117 -6.65 -12.42 4.75
CA PHE A 117 -5.80 -13.07 5.78
C PHE A 117 -6.42 -14.36 6.36
N ASN A 118 -7.74 -14.53 6.30
CA ASN A 118 -8.42 -15.77 6.69
C ASN A 118 -8.80 -16.68 5.52
N SER A 119 -8.49 -16.30 4.28
CA SER A 119 -8.75 -17.17 3.14
C SER A 119 -7.93 -18.46 3.25
N ASN A 120 -8.53 -19.61 2.91
CA ASN A 120 -7.81 -20.89 2.92
C ASN A 120 -6.58 -20.89 2.00
N LYS A 121 -6.62 -20.10 0.92
CA LYS A 121 -5.48 -19.88 0.01
C LYS A 121 -4.31 -19.20 0.74
N PHE A 122 -4.59 -18.18 1.55
CA PHE A 122 -3.59 -17.50 2.37
C PHE A 122 -2.99 -18.40 3.46
N ARG A 123 -3.82 -19.14 4.19
CA ARG A 123 -3.35 -20.08 5.22
C ARG A 123 -2.40 -21.13 4.63
N LYS A 124 -2.73 -21.67 3.46
CA LYS A 124 -1.86 -22.59 2.71
C LYS A 124 -0.56 -21.93 2.27
N ALA A 125 -0.60 -20.72 1.71
CA ALA A 125 0.62 -20.01 1.31
C ALA A 125 1.57 -19.71 2.47
N LYS A 126 1.03 -19.23 3.60
CA LYS A 126 1.79 -19.01 4.83
C LYS A 126 2.40 -20.31 5.35
N HIS A 127 1.61 -21.38 5.39
CA HIS A 127 2.09 -22.70 5.80
C HIS A 127 3.24 -23.21 4.92
N TYR A 128 3.14 -23.09 3.59
CA TYR A 128 4.19 -23.52 2.65
C TYR A 128 5.41 -22.59 2.57
N LEU A 129 5.33 -21.39 3.13
CA LEU A 129 6.49 -20.52 3.33
C LEU A 129 7.24 -20.90 4.60
N LEU A 130 6.51 -21.13 5.68
CA LEU A 130 7.07 -21.55 6.97
C LEU A 130 7.56 -22.99 6.95
N ASN A 131 6.97 -23.83 6.09
CA ASN A 131 7.33 -25.24 5.91
C ASN A 131 7.52 -25.54 4.41
N PRO A 132 8.67 -25.16 3.81
CA PRO A 132 8.90 -25.34 2.37
C PRO A 132 8.86 -26.79 1.89
N LYS A 133 9.08 -27.76 2.80
CA LYS A 133 9.03 -29.21 2.53
C LYS A 133 7.62 -29.70 2.19
N ASP A 134 6.59 -28.99 2.66
CA ASP A 134 5.19 -29.40 2.54
C ASP A 134 4.58 -29.02 1.17
N ARG A 135 5.35 -28.36 0.29
CA ARG A 135 4.92 -27.93 -1.06
C ARG A 135 4.65 -29.09 -2.05
N LYS A 136 4.96 -30.33 -1.70
CA LYS A 136 5.01 -31.48 -2.63
C LYS A 136 3.83 -32.47 -2.51
N GLU A 137 2.74 -32.10 -1.84
CA GLU A 137 1.47 -32.87 -1.85
C GLU A 137 0.41 -32.27 -2.76
#